data_AF-A0AAW8G397-F1
#
_entry.id   AF-A0AAW8G397-F1
#
_cell.length_a   1.000
_cell.length_b   1.000
_cell.length_c   1.000
_cell.angle_alpha   90.00
_cell.angle_beta   90.00
_cell.angle_gamma   90.00
#
_symmetry.space_group_name_H-M   'P 1'
#
loop_
_entity.id
_entity.type
_entity.pdbx_description
1 polymer ?
#
loop_
_entity_poly.entity_id
_entity_poly.type
_entity_poly.pdbx_seq_one_letter_code
_entity_poly.pdbx_strand_id
1 'polypeptide(L)'
;MKKLLSVLAITALIFSCSKKEAKPGSKEKDSIQIIDSINKARTKINDSIRSKNRFKDFSGSHQFTHNLIKKKGSVEFSKISGEADHYDVSGEIRSGKSTVTIKGFMAVVSDKHMNFTGEISQDISEDGKPYIRKGTKTFLSKDGGKTYRLQDMVNGSGFVDYIDIHF
;
A
#
# COMPACT_ATOMS: atom_id res chain seq x y z
N MET A 1 47.27 63.24 -65.78
CA MET A 1 47.48 63.78 -64.42
C MET A 1 46.50 64.91 -64.17
N LYS A 2 45.60 64.77 -63.19
CA LYS A 2 44.98 65.80 -62.33
C LYS A 2 43.74 65.16 -61.67
N LYS A 3 43.77 65.06 -60.35
CA LYS A 3 42.80 64.33 -59.51
C LYS A 3 41.54 65.19 -59.31
N LEU A 4 40.37 64.59 -59.49
CA LEU A 4 39.06 65.08 -59.07
C LEU A 4 38.64 64.26 -57.85
N LEU A 5 38.35 64.92 -56.72
CA LEU A 5 37.64 64.30 -55.61
C LEU A 5 36.54 65.26 -55.16
N SER A 6 35.32 64.80 -55.38
CA SER A 6 34.05 65.47 -55.16
C SER A 6 33.59 65.33 -53.70
N VAL A 7 32.90 66.37 -53.24
CA VAL A 7 32.07 66.43 -52.05
C VAL A 7 30.92 65.41 -52.12
N LEU A 8 30.58 64.73 -51.03
CA LEU A 8 29.19 64.39 -50.70
C LEU A 8 29.02 64.11 -49.20
N ALA A 9 28.08 64.81 -48.58
CA ALA A 9 27.60 64.60 -47.22
C ALA A 9 26.45 63.59 -47.22
N ILE A 10 26.46 62.57 -46.35
CA ILE A 10 25.24 61.90 -45.85
C ILE A 10 25.49 61.42 -44.42
N THR A 11 24.75 61.99 -43.49
CA THR A 11 24.52 61.51 -42.12
C THR A 11 23.75 60.18 -42.15
N ALA A 12 24.29 59.14 -41.51
CA ALA A 12 23.58 57.88 -41.27
C ALA A 12 23.65 57.54 -39.76
N LEU A 13 22.57 57.87 -39.05
CA LEU A 13 22.20 57.26 -37.78
C LEU A 13 21.87 55.78 -38.06
N ILE A 14 22.79 54.87 -37.75
CA ILE A 14 22.47 53.44 -37.67
C ILE A 14 22.18 53.08 -36.21
N PHE A 15 20.88 53.03 -35.90
CA PHE A 15 20.35 52.33 -34.74
C PHE A 15 20.62 50.82 -34.85
N SER A 16 21.08 50.25 -33.73
CA SER A 16 20.64 48.96 -33.16
C SER A 16 20.79 47.66 -33.97
N CYS A 17 21.65 46.77 -33.49
CA CYS A 17 21.23 45.48 -32.92
C CYS A 17 22.45 44.76 -32.33
N SER A 18 22.67 44.88 -31.02
CA SER A 18 23.49 43.89 -30.33
C SER A 18 22.75 42.55 -30.43
N LYS A 19 23.30 41.61 -31.20
CA LYS A 19 22.83 40.22 -31.16
C LYS A 19 22.95 39.74 -29.72
N LYS A 20 21.82 39.61 -29.02
CA LYS A 20 21.77 38.79 -27.80
C LYS A 20 22.01 37.35 -28.25
N GLU A 21 23.22 36.86 -28.05
CA GLU A 21 23.51 35.44 -28.14
C GLU A 21 22.57 34.71 -27.17
N ALA A 22 21.65 33.92 -27.71
CA ALA A 22 20.89 32.98 -26.92
C ALA A 22 21.86 31.92 -26.41
N LYS A 23 22.14 31.93 -25.09
CA LYS A 23 22.94 30.89 -24.44
C LYS A 23 22.34 29.51 -24.77
N PRO A 24 23.06 28.62 -25.45
CA PRO A 24 22.63 27.24 -25.63
C PRO A 24 22.79 26.54 -24.28
N GLY A 25 21.68 26.37 -23.55
CA GLY A 25 21.68 25.65 -22.27
C GLY A 25 20.62 26.05 -21.25
N SER A 26 19.86 27.14 -21.44
CA SER A 26 18.79 27.52 -20.50
C SER A 26 17.45 26.83 -20.80
N LYS A 27 17.00 26.82 -22.07
CA LYS A 27 15.72 26.22 -22.47
C LYS A 27 15.64 24.70 -22.23
N GLU A 28 16.76 24.00 -22.37
CA GLU A 28 16.84 22.54 -22.17
C GLU A 28 16.78 22.16 -20.69
N LYS A 29 17.50 22.88 -19.81
CA LYS A 29 17.42 22.69 -18.35
C LYS A 29 16.03 22.99 -17.78
N ASP A 30 15.39 24.06 -18.25
CA ASP A 30 14.02 24.41 -17.85
C ASP A 30 13.02 23.33 -18.33
N SER A 31 13.20 22.81 -19.54
CA SER A 31 12.35 21.73 -20.09
C SER A 31 12.51 20.43 -19.30
N ILE A 32 13.74 20.06 -18.91
CA ILE A 32 14.03 18.89 -18.08
C ILE A 32 13.36 19.03 -16.70
N GLN A 33 13.48 20.19 -16.05
CA GLN A 33 12.84 20.43 -14.75
C GLN A 33 11.31 20.37 -14.82
N ILE A 34 10.71 20.88 -15.90
CA ILE A 34 9.26 20.80 -16.14
C ILE A 34 8.84 19.33 -16.33
N ILE A 35 9.57 18.56 -17.14
CA ILE A 35 9.29 17.14 -17.38
C ILE A 35 9.40 16.34 -16.07
N ASP A 36 10.44 16.56 -15.28
CA ASP A 36 10.63 15.90 -13.97
C ASP A 36 9.49 16.23 -13.00
N SER A 37 9.06 17.49 -12.97
CA SER A 37 7.94 17.93 -12.13
C SER A 37 6.64 17.25 -12.56
N ILE A 38 6.38 17.13 -13.86
CA ILE A 38 5.22 16.44 -14.41
C ILE A 38 5.26 14.94 -14.08
N ASN A 39 6.42 14.30 -14.25
CA ASN A 39 6.58 12.88 -13.94
C ASN A 39 6.37 12.61 -12.46
N LYS A 40 6.92 13.45 -11.57
CA LYS A 40 6.68 13.36 -10.13
C LYS A 40 5.20 13.52 -9.78
N ALA A 41 4.50 14.46 -10.41
CA ALA A 41 3.06 14.64 -10.21
C ALA A 41 2.26 13.42 -10.68
N ARG A 42 2.59 12.86 -11.85
CA ARG A 42 1.97 11.65 -12.38
C ARG A 42 2.18 10.44 -11.47
N THR A 43 3.40 10.24 -10.99
CA THR A 43 3.71 9.19 -10.02
C THR A 43 2.87 9.33 -8.76
N LYS A 44 2.80 10.54 -8.18
CA LYS A 44 1.96 10.80 -7.00
C LYS A 44 0.48 10.47 -7.23
N ILE A 45 -0.07 10.81 -8.39
CA ILE A 45 -1.47 10.49 -8.75
C ILE A 45 -1.65 8.98 -8.89
N ASN A 46 -0.75 8.31 -9.62
CA ASN A 46 -0.81 6.86 -9.82
C ASN A 46 -0.71 6.10 -8.49
N ASP A 47 0.20 6.52 -7.62
CA ASP A 47 0.37 5.95 -6.28
C ASP A 47 -0.87 6.17 -5.42
N SER A 48 -1.48 7.37 -5.50
CA SER A 48 -2.73 7.68 -4.79
C SER A 48 -3.91 6.84 -5.28
N ILE A 49 -3.98 6.52 -6.57
CA ILE A 49 -5.02 5.65 -7.13
C ILE A 49 -4.77 4.21 -6.67
N ARG A 50 -3.52 3.75 -6.73
CA ARG A 50 -3.13 2.38 -6.40
C ARG A 50 -3.31 2.04 -4.91
N SER A 51 -3.11 3.00 -4.02
CA SER A 51 -3.20 2.83 -2.56
C SER A 51 -4.58 3.08 -1.96
N LYS A 52 -5.54 3.56 -2.77
CA LYS A 52 -6.91 3.81 -2.33
C LYS A 52 -7.68 2.50 -2.24
N ASN A 53 -8.17 2.18 -1.04
CA ASN A 53 -8.99 0.98 -0.81
C ASN A 53 -10.27 1.04 -1.66
N ARG A 54 -10.66 -0.11 -2.20
CA ARG A 54 -11.96 -0.30 -2.88
C ARG A 54 -13.04 -0.66 -1.87
N PHE A 55 -12.66 -1.31 -0.77
CA PHE A 55 -13.53 -1.67 0.34
C PHE A 55 -13.32 -0.71 1.52
N LYS A 56 -14.04 -0.94 2.63
CA LYS A 56 -13.80 -0.21 3.87
C LYS A 56 -12.34 -0.39 4.32
N ASP A 57 -11.82 0.58 5.05
CA ASP A 57 -10.50 0.46 5.66
C ASP A 57 -10.55 -0.48 6.86
N PHE A 58 -9.68 -1.49 6.85
CA PHE A 58 -9.55 -2.48 7.91
C PHE A 58 -8.30 -2.26 8.75
N SER A 59 -7.53 -1.19 8.52
CA SER A 59 -6.34 -0.92 9.32
C SER A 59 -6.62 -0.76 10.81
N GLY A 60 -5.65 -1.16 11.64
CA GLY A 60 -5.67 -1.02 13.09
C GLY A 60 -5.80 -2.34 13.84
N SER A 61 -5.98 -2.21 15.16
CA SER A 61 -6.13 -3.34 16.08
C SER A 61 -7.59 -3.76 16.21
N HIS A 62 -7.83 -5.06 16.02
CA HIS A 62 -9.15 -5.67 16.00
C HIS A 62 -9.23 -6.82 16.99
N GLN A 63 -10.44 -7.11 17.46
CA GLN A 63 -10.63 -8.17 18.43
C GLN A 63 -10.45 -9.54 17.76
N PHE A 64 -9.65 -10.40 18.39
CA PHE A 64 -9.36 -11.75 17.92
C PHE A 64 -9.87 -12.80 18.90
N THR A 65 -10.67 -13.77 18.45
CA THR A 65 -11.31 -14.73 19.36
C THR A 65 -11.24 -16.17 18.85
N HIS A 66 -11.19 -17.10 19.79
CA HIS A 66 -11.27 -18.53 19.58
C HIS A 66 -12.37 -19.09 20.49
N ASN A 67 -13.30 -19.91 19.98
CA ASN A 67 -14.47 -20.38 20.75
C ASN A 67 -14.11 -21.13 22.05
N LEU A 68 -12.99 -21.86 22.08
CA LEU A 68 -12.53 -22.57 23.29
C LEU A 68 -11.72 -21.71 24.27
N ILE A 69 -11.32 -20.49 23.88
CA ILE A 69 -10.53 -19.59 24.73
C ILE A 69 -11.42 -18.43 25.19
N LYS A 70 -11.73 -18.38 26.49
CA LYS A 70 -12.60 -17.34 27.07
C LYS A 70 -12.02 -15.93 26.93
N LYS A 71 -10.70 -15.80 27.04
CA LYS A 71 -10.01 -14.50 26.92
C LYS A 71 -9.89 -14.11 25.46
N LYS A 72 -10.19 -12.86 25.17
CA LYS A 72 -10.06 -12.26 23.84
C LYS A 72 -8.63 -11.80 23.62
N GLY A 73 -8.17 -11.93 22.38
CA GLY A 73 -6.90 -11.43 21.89
C GLY A 73 -7.07 -10.20 21.01
N SER A 74 -5.98 -9.79 20.37
CA SER A 74 -5.97 -8.74 19.35
C SER A 74 -5.28 -9.23 18.09
N VAL A 75 -5.68 -8.67 16.95
CA VAL A 75 -5.01 -8.83 15.66
C VAL A 75 -4.85 -7.46 15.01
N GLU A 76 -3.63 -7.13 14.64
CA GLU A 76 -3.27 -5.88 13.99
C GLU A 76 -3.30 -6.04 12.48
N PHE A 77 -3.94 -5.10 11.78
CA PHE A 77 -3.97 -4.98 10.33
C PHE A 77 -3.15 -3.75 9.92
N SER A 78 -1.93 -3.98 9.46
CA SER A 78 -1.02 -2.93 8.99
C SER A 78 -1.16 -2.75 7.49
N LYS A 79 -1.55 -1.55 7.05
CA LYS A 79 -1.69 -1.25 5.62
C LYS A 79 -0.36 -1.39 4.88
N ILE A 80 -0.37 -2.04 3.73
CA ILE A 80 0.80 -2.12 2.86
C ILE A 80 0.86 -0.87 1.98
N SER A 81 1.96 -0.15 2.05
CA SER A 81 2.14 1.09 1.29
C SER A 81 2.07 0.83 -0.22
N GLY A 82 1.27 1.62 -0.92
CA GLY A 82 1.10 1.48 -2.37
C GLY A 82 0.19 0.33 -2.79
N GLU A 83 -0.48 -0.35 -1.87
CA GLU A 83 -1.46 -1.41 -2.19
C GLU A 83 -2.85 -1.08 -1.63
N ALA A 84 -3.87 -1.38 -2.41
CA ALA A 84 -5.27 -1.26 -2.01
C ALA A 84 -5.76 -2.57 -1.40
N ASP A 85 -6.51 -2.49 -0.30
CA ASP A 85 -7.22 -3.61 0.30
C ASP A 85 -6.33 -4.78 0.77
N HIS A 86 -5.03 -4.51 0.94
CA HIS A 86 -4.01 -5.46 1.34
C HIS A 86 -3.35 -5.03 2.65
N TYR A 87 -3.14 -5.99 3.54
CA TYR A 87 -2.66 -5.74 4.90
C TYR A 87 -1.68 -6.82 5.35
N ASP A 88 -0.62 -6.41 6.05
CA ASP A 88 0.13 -7.31 6.92
C ASP A 88 -0.70 -7.55 8.19
N VAL A 89 -0.80 -8.81 8.61
CA VAL A 89 -1.62 -9.23 9.73
C VAL A 89 -0.78 -9.97 10.75
N SER A 90 -0.88 -9.55 12.02
CA SER A 90 -0.29 -10.28 13.13
C SER A 90 -1.14 -10.15 14.39
N GLY A 91 -1.33 -11.25 15.12
CA GLY A 91 -2.20 -11.25 16.28
C GLY A 91 -2.03 -12.46 17.18
N GLU A 92 -2.56 -12.34 18.39
CA GLU A 92 -2.47 -13.38 19.41
C GLU A 92 -3.69 -13.38 20.33
N ILE A 93 -4.10 -14.58 20.72
CA ILE A 93 -4.96 -14.87 21.88
C ILE A 93 -4.11 -15.66 22.87
N ARG A 94 -4.08 -15.25 24.14
CA ARG A 94 -3.34 -15.95 25.20
C ARG A 94 -4.16 -16.04 26.48
N SER A 95 -4.36 -17.26 26.97
CA SER A 95 -5.10 -17.56 28.21
C SER A 95 -4.46 -18.73 28.96
N GLY A 96 -3.70 -18.44 30.01
CA GLY A 96 -2.92 -19.47 30.69
C GLY A 96 -1.90 -20.09 29.74
N LYS A 97 -1.96 -21.42 29.56
CA LYS A 97 -1.12 -22.16 28.60
C LYS A 97 -1.67 -22.13 27.18
N SER A 98 -2.95 -21.81 26.99
CA SER A 98 -3.57 -21.82 25.67
C SER A 98 -3.19 -20.58 24.87
N THR A 99 -2.70 -20.78 23.64
CA THR A 99 -2.36 -19.69 22.72
C THR A 99 -2.88 -19.95 21.31
N VAL A 100 -3.27 -18.89 20.62
CA VAL A 100 -3.54 -18.89 19.18
C VAL A 100 -2.85 -17.68 18.58
N THR A 101 -2.01 -17.89 17.58
CA THR A 101 -1.33 -16.81 16.86
C THR A 101 -1.74 -16.82 15.38
N ILE A 102 -1.77 -15.64 14.79
CA ILE A 102 -1.96 -15.43 13.35
C ILE A 102 -0.85 -14.52 12.87
N LYS A 103 -0.18 -14.89 11.77
CA LYS A 103 0.82 -14.05 11.12
C LYS A 103 0.83 -14.28 9.62
N GLY A 104 0.71 -13.22 8.83
CA GLY A 104 0.71 -13.32 7.38
C GLY A 104 0.19 -12.07 6.71
N PHE A 105 -0.42 -12.27 5.56
CA PHE A 105 -0.97 -11.24 4.69
C PHE A 105 -2.46 -11.46 4.51
N MET A 106 -3.24 -10.38 4.46
CA MET A 106 -4.67 -10.40 4.20
C MET A 106 -5.01 -9.56 2.98
N ALA A 107 -5.72 -10.14 2.02
CA ALA A 107 -6.34 -9.45 0.90
C ALA A 107 -7.87 -9.46 1.04
N VAL A 108 -8.49 -8.29 1.01
CA VAL A 108 -9.95 -8.17 0.97
C VAL A 108 -10.39 -8.34 -0.48
N VAL A 109 -11.28 -9.30 -0.73
CA VAL A 109 -11.76 -9.65 -2.08
C VAL A 109 -13.20 -9.17 -2.28
N SER A 110 -13.99 -9.11 -1.21
CA SER A 110 -15.32 -8.50 -1.19
C SER A 110 -15.70 -8.10 0.24
N ASP A 111 -16.83 -7.40 0.39
CA ASP A 111 -17.39 -7.07 1.71
C ASP A 111 -17.64 -8.31 2.60
N LYS A 112 -17.72 -9.52 2.01
CA LYS A 112 -18.00 -10.76 2.74
C LYS A 112 -16.84 -11.75 2.75
N HIS A 113 -15.70 -11.44 2.13
CA HIS A 113 -14.63 -12.41 1.91
C HIS A 113 -13.25 -11.76 1.97
N MET A 114 -12.37 -12.38 2.77
CA MET A 114 -10.94 -12.08 2.80
C MET A 114 -10.13 -13.35 2.59
N ASN A 115 -9.02 -13.22 1.88
CA ASN A 115 -8.02 -14.28 1.75
C ASN A 115 -6.81 -13.95 2.62
N PHE A 116 -6.53 -14.86 3.54
CA PHE A 116 -5.35 -14.84 4.38
C PHE A 116 -4.29 -15.76 3.77
N THR A 117 -3.04 -15.31 3.64
CA THR A 117 -1.91 -16.17 3.30
C THR A 117 -0.86 -16.05 4.40
N GLY A 118 -0.58 -17.15 5.09
CA GLY A 118 0.38 -17.15 6.18
C GLY A 118 0.26 -18.37 7.07
N GLU A 119 0.42 -18.15 8.37
CA GLU A 119 0.38 -19.18 9.40
C GLU A 119 -0.58 -18.81 10.53
N ILE A 120 -1.40 -19.78 10.94
CA ILE A 120 -2.18 -19.75 12.17
C ILE A 120 -1.71 -20.91 13.03
N SER A 121 -1.19 -20.63 14.22
CA SER A 121 -0.71 -21.64 15.17
C SER A 121 -1.61 -21.68 16.38
N GLN A 122 -1.97 -22.88 16.82
CA GLN A 122 -2.89 -23.13 17.91
C GLN A 122 -2.28 -24.12 18.89
N ASP A 123 -2.07 -23.69 20.13
CA ASP A 123 -1.62 -24.50 21.24
C ASP A 123 -2.70 -24.49 22.31
N ILE A 124 -3.61 -25.48 22.28
CA ILE A 124 -4.78 -25.56 23.18
C ILE A 124 -4.88 -26.93 23.86
N SER A 125 -4.29 -27.99 23.29
CA SER A 125 -4.31 -29.34 23.85
C SER A 125 -3.22 -29.53 24.91
N GLU A 126 -3.44 -30.48 25.83
CA GLU A 126 -2.48 -30.82 26.89
C GLU A 126 -1.27 -31.62 26.36
N ASP A 127 -1.35 -32.16 25.14
CA ASP A 127 -0.34 -33.07 24.55
C ASP A 127 0.90 -32.35 23.97
N GLY A 128 0.97 -31.02 24.10
CA GLY A 128 2.21 -30.24 24.00
C GLY A 128 2.75 -29.93 22.60
N LYS A 129 2.00 -30.23 21.52
CA LYS A 129 2.39 -29.83 20.16
C LYS A 129 1.38 -28.84 19.55
N PRO A 130 1.82 -27.66 19.10
CA PRO A 130 0.94 -26.71 18.44
C PRO A 130 0.44 -27.29 17.10
N TYR A 131 -0.84 -27.09 16.84
CA TYR A 131 -1.46 -27.35 15.55
C TYR A 131 -1.30 -26.12 14.65
N ILE A 132 -0.72 -26.33 13.46
CA ILE A 132 -0.35 -25.23 12.56
C ILE A 132 -1.10 -25.35 11.24
N ARG A 133 -1.84 -24.30 10.88
CA ARG A 133 -2.51 -24.12 9.59
C ARG A 133 -1.68 -23.16 8.73
N LYS A 134 -1.12 -23.64 7.63
CA LYS A 134 -0.30 -22.84 6.69
C LYS A 134 -0.99 -22.64 5.35
N GLY A 135 -0.53 -21.64 4.60
CA GLY A 135 -0.93 -21.37 3.22
C GLY A 135 -2.09 -20.38 3.12
N THR A 136 -2.76 -20.39 1.98
CA THR A 136 -3.92 -19.51 1.74
C THR A 136 -5.18 -20.10 2.36
N LYS A 137 -5.89 -19.28 3.13
CA LYS A 137 -7.10 -19.61 3.86
C LYS A 137 -8.15 -18.52 3.64
N THR A 138 -9.41 -18.91 3.71
CA THR A 138 -10.51 -17.98 3.55
C THR A 138 -11.11 -17.60 4.89
N PHE A 139 -11.37 -16.31 5.05
CA PHE A 139 -12.19 -15.75 6.10
C PHE A 139 -13.49 -15.23 5.48
N LEU A 140 -14.64 -15.77 5.91
CA LEU A 140 -15.96 -15.32 5.43
C LEU A 140 -16.67 -14.50 6.50
N SER A 141 -17.38 -13.47 6.07
CA SER A 141 -18.20 -12.69 6.97
C SER A 141 -19.47 -13.45 7.37
N LYS A 142 -19.82 -13.36 8.66
CA LYS A 142 -21.03 -13.97 9.22
C LYS A 142 -22.21 -13.01 9.34
N ASP A 143 -21.95 -11.71 9.33
CA ASP A 143 -22.89 -10.67 9.77
C ASP A 143 -22.73 -9.34 9.01
N GLY A 144 -22.35 -9.43 7.72
CA GLY A 144 -22.24 -8.26 6.85
C GLY A 144 -21.00 -7.41 7.07
N GLY A 145 -19.93 -8.01 7.56
CA GLY A 145 -18.58 -7.46 7.63
C GLY A 145 -18.13 -7.02 9.02
N LYS A 146 -18.84 -7.41 10.09
CA LYS A 146 -18.44 -7.12 11.47
C LYS A 146 -17.59 -8.25 12.05
N THR A 147 -17.89 -9.49 11.71
CA THR A 147 -17.12 -10.67 12.09
C THR A 147 -16.74 -11.47 10.86
N TYR A 148 -15.46 -11.82 10.75
CA TYR A 148 -14.92 -12.72 9.73
C TYR A 148 -14.39 -13.99 10.38
N ARG A 149 -14.86 -15.13 9.90
CA ARG A 149 -14.53 -16.47 10.43
C ARG A 149 -13.64 -17.23 9.48
N LEU A 150 -12.57 -17.82 10.00
CA LEU A 150 -11.75 -18.79 9.29
C LEU A 150 -12.61 -19.98 8.84
N GLN A 151 -12.56 -20.33 7.56
CA GLN A 151 -13.32 -21.47 7.01
C GLN A 151 -12.61 -22.82 7.17
N ASP A 152 -11.30 -22.81 7.42
CA ASP A 152 -10.52 -23.99 7.80
C ASP A 152 -10.72 -24.32 9.29
N MET A 153 -11.94 -24.74 9.60
CA MET A 153 -12.48 -24.82 10.97
C MET A 153 -12.12 -26.12 11.69
N VAL A 154 -11.57 -27.12 11.01
CA VAL A 154 -11.23 -28.40 11.64
C VAL A 154 -9.81 -28.33 12.19
N ASN A 155 -9.63 -28.72 13.44
CA ASN A 155 -8.33 -28.68 14.13
C ASN A 155 -7.57 -30.01 14.04
N GLY A 156 -6.37 -30.03 14.62
CA GLY A 156 -5.51 -31.23 14.63
C GLY A 156 -6.12 -32.45 15.31
N SER A 157 -7.15 -32.27 16.15
CA SER A 157 -7.89 -33.34 16.81
C SER A 157 -9.19 -33.72 16.06
N GLY A 158 -9.45 -33.13 14.89
CA GLY A 158 -10.65 -33.41 14.08
C GLY A 158 -11.92 -32.70 14.56
N PHE A 159 -11.82 -31.79 15.54
CA PHE A 159 -12.96 -31.03 16.03
C PHE A 159 -13.06 -29.67 15.36
N VAL A 160 -14.29 -29.17 15.26
CA VAL A 160 -14.58 -27.83 14.76
C VAL A 160 -14.23 -26.78 15.82
N ASP A 161 -13.36 -25.83 15.47
CA ASP A 161 -13.12 -24.61 16.22
C ASP A 161 -13.41 -23.36 15.39
N TYR A 162 -13.70 -22.27 16.09
CA TYR A 162 -14.05 -21.00 15.46
C TYR A 162 -13.00 -19.97 15.81
N ILE A 163 -12.27 -19.54 14.79
CA ILE A 163 -11.33 -18.42 14.84
C ILE A 163 -11.97 -17.24 14.13
N ASP A 164 -12.26 -16.19 14.89
CA ASP A 164 -13.01 -15.02 14.43
C ASP A 164 -12.20 -13.74 14.65
N ILE A 165 -12.27 -12.83 13.67
CA ILE A 165 -11.77 -11.45 13.74
C ILE A 165 -12.98 -10.51 13.72
N HIS A 166 -13.03 -9.56 14.66
CA HIS A 166 -14.15 -8.62 14.82
C HIS A 166 -13.71 -7.18 14.58
N PHE A 167 -14.43 -6.49 13.70
CA PHE A 167 -14.21 -5.12 13.22
C PHE A 167 -15.36 -4.18 13.59
#